data_AF-A0A2K6LW99-F1
#
_entry.id   AF-A0A2K6LW99-F1
#
_cell.length_a   1.000
_cell.length_b   1.000
_cell.length_c   1.000
_cell.angle_alpha   90.00
_cell.angle_beta   90.00
_cell.angle_gamma   90.00
#
_symmetry.space_group_name_H-M   'P 1'
#
loop_
_entity.id
_entity.type
_entity.pdbx_description
1 polymer ?
#
loop_
_entity_poly.entity_id
_entity_poly.type
_entity_poly.pdbx_seq_one_letter_code
_entity_poly.pdbx_strand_id
1 'polypeptide(L)'
;MDFVAGAIGGVCGVAVGYPLDTVKVRIQTEPKYTGIWHCVRDTYHRERVWGFYRGLSLPVCTASLVSSVSFGTYSHCLAHICQFRYGSPDAKPAKADITLSGYASGLVRVFLTSPTEVAKVRLQTQTQAQKQQRRISASGPSAVPPVCPAPPACPEPKYRGPLHCLATVAREEGLRGLYKGSSALLLRDGHSFATYFLSYAILCERLSPAGHSQPDVLGVLVAGGCAGVLGWAVATPMDVIKSRLQADGQGQSTQLPSSQENGSSEI
;
A
#
# COMPACT_ATOMS: atom_id res chain seq x y z
N MET A 1 -1.52 12.53 27.17
CA MET A 1 -1.92 13.55 26.18
C MET A 1 -1.29 13.28 24.81
N ASP A 2 -0.03 12.81 24.77
CA ASP A 2 0.74 12.61 23.52
C ASP A 2 0.15 11.57 22.56
N PHE A 3 -0.54 10.56 23.11
CA PHE A 3 -1.20 9.51 22.33
C PHE A 3 -2.37 10.03 21.49
N VAL A 4 -3.22 10.88 22.07
CA VAL A 4 -4.37 11.49 21.38
C VAL A 4 -3.88 12.46 20.32
N ALA A 5 -2.82 13.23 20.62
CA ALA A 5 -2.16 14.08 19.64
C ALA A 5 -1.57 13.26 18.47
N GLY A 6 -0.93 12.12 18.75
CA GLY A 6 -0.43 11.19 17.74
C GLY A 6 -1.53 10.60 16.85
N ALA A 7 -2.68 10.22 17.45
CA ALA A 7 -3.82 9.71 16.70
C ALA A 7 -4.45 10.79 15.79
N ILE A 8 -4.65 12.01 16.29
CA ILE A 8 -5.17 13.14 15.51
C ILE A 8 -4.20 13.52 14.39
N GLY A 9 -2.89 13.54 14.68
CA GLY A 9 -1.84 13.79 13.69
C GLY A 9 -1.84 12.73 12.58
N GLY A 10 -2.03 11.46 12.93
CA GLY A 10 -2.16 10.36 11.96
C GLY A 10 -3.38 10.52 11.04
N VAL A 11 -4.54 10.86 11.60
CA VAL A 11 -5.76 11.12 10.81
C VAL A 11 -5.59 12.32 9.89
N CYS A 12 -5.00 13.41 10.38
CA CYS A 12 -4.71 14.59 9.55
C CYS A 12 -3.73 14.27 8.43
N GLY A 13 -2.67 13.51 8.71
CA GLY A 13 -1.69 13.09 7.70
C GLY A 13 -2.33 12.27 6.58
N VAL A 14 -3.21 11.33 6.91
CA VAL A 14 -3.98 10.55 5.93
C VAL A 14 -4.91 11.45 5.12
N ALA A 15 -5.63 12.38 5.78
CA ALA A 15 -6.55 13.29 5.10
C ALA A 15 -5.85 14.20 4.08
N VAL A 16 -4.60 14.60 4.35
CA VAL A 16 -3.77 15.43 3.45
C VAL A 16 -3.16 14.60 2.30
N GLY A 17 -2.75 13.36 2.56
CA GLY A 17 -2.17 12.47 1.53
C GLY A 17 -3.21 11.88 0.56
N TYR A 18 -4.45 11.70 1.01
CA TYR A 18 -5.47 10.97 0.27
C TYR A 18 -5.87 11.54 -1.11
N PRO A 19 -5.94 12.87 -1.32
CA PRO A 19 -6.19 13.43 -2.64
C PRO A 19 -5.13 13.00 -3.67
N LEU A 20 -3.86 12.87 -3.26
CA LEU A 20 -2.78 12.41 -4.13
C LEU A 20 -2.93 10.93 -4.47
N ASP A 21 -3.33 10.10 -3.52
CA ASP A 21 -3.63 8.67 -3.77
C ASP A 21 -4.80 8.51 -4.73
N THR A 22 -5.84 9.33 -4.59
CA THR A 22 -7.01 9.28 -5.48
C THR A 22 -6.65 9.68 -6.91
N VAL A 23 -5.85 10.73 -7.08
CA VAL A 23 -5.34 11.15 -8.39
C VAL A 23 -4.46 10.06 -9.00
N LYS A 24 -3.60 9.42 -8.19
CA LYS A 24 -2.76 8.30 -8.62
C LYS A 24 -3.58 7.10 -9.07
N VAL A 25 -4.68 6.77 -8.42
CA VAL A 25 -5.55 5.67 -8.88
C VAL A 25 -6.28 6.08 -10.17
N ARG A 26 -6.88 7.27 -10.22
CA ARG A 26 -7.62 7.76 -11.40
C ARG A 26 -6.76 7.77 -12.65
N ILE A 27 -5.51 8.25 -12.56
CA ILE A 27 -4.59 8.24 -13.70
C ILE A 27 -4.17 6.82 -14.11
N GLN A 28 -4.12 5.86 -13.17
CA GLN A 28 -3.79 4.46 -13.46
C GLN A 28 -4.97 3.67 -14.05
N THR A 29 -6.21 4.03 -13.67
CA THR A 29 -7.41 3.30 -14.07
C THR A 29 -8.08 3.90 -15.31
N GLU A 30 -8.04 5.22 -15.47
CA GLU A 30 -8.74 5.93 -16.56
C GLU A 30 -7.73 6.43 -17.63
N PRO A 31 -7.79 5.92 -18.87
CA PRO A 31 -6.87 6.32 -19.93
C PRO A 31 -7.11 7.75 -20.44
N LYS A 32 -8.17 8.45 -19.99
CA LYS A 32 -8.47 9.83 -20.42
C LYS A 32 -7.51 10.87 -19.84
N TYR A 33 -6.74 10.51 -18.80
CA TYR A 33 -5.85 11.45 -18.13
C TYR A 33 -4.42 11.31 -18.65
N THR A 34 -3.93 12.37 -19.30
CA THR A 34 -2.56 12.46 -19.82
C THR A 34 -1.54 12.90 -18.78
N GLY A 35 -1.99 13.42 -17.63
CA GLY A 35 -1.11 13.92 -16.58
C GLY A 35 -1.83 14.18 -15.26
N ILE A 36 -1.05 14.29 -14.19
CA ILE A 36 -1.52 14.52 -12.81
C ILE A 36 -2.34 15.82 -12.75
N TRP A 37 -1.83 16.90 -13.34
CA TRP A 37 -2.50 18.20 -13.36
C TRP A 37 -3.82 18.19 -14.15
N HIS A 38 -3.87 17.43 -15.24
CA HIS A 38 -5.10 17.25 -16.02
C HIS A 38 -6.16 16.49 -15.21
N CYS A 39 -5.75 15.43 -14.51
CA CYS A 39 -6.64 14.68 -13.61
C CYS A 39 -7.16 15.53 -12.45
N VAL A 40 -6.28 16.32 -11.80
CA VAL A 40 -6.65 17.20 -10.70
C VAL A 40 -7.65 18.26 -11.16
N ARG A 41 -7.37 18.96 -12.27
CA ARG A 41 -8.24 20.00 -12.82
C ARG A 41 -9.61 19.46 -13.22
N ASP A 42 -9.65 18.34 -13.95
CA ASP A 42 -10.92 17.73 -14.40
C ASP A 42 -11.75 17.22 -13.21
N THR A 43 -11.11 16.58 -12.24
CA THR A 43 -11.79 16.09 -11.02
C THR A 43 -12.35 17.26 -10.22
N TYR A 44 -11.58 18.35 -10.05
CA TYR A 44 -12.04 19.54 -9.33
C TYR A 44 -13.21 20.24 -10.05
N HIS A 45 -13.17 20.35 -11.38
CA HIS A 45 -14.24 21.00 -12.13
C HIS A 45 -15.53 20.18 -12.18
N ARG A 46 -15.43 18.85 -12.30
CA ARG A 46 -16.60 17.96 -12.45
C ARG A 46 -17.22 17.51 -11.14
N GLU A 47 -16.38 17.15 -10.16
CA GLU A 47 -16.82 16.49 -8.92
C GLU A 47 -16.49 17.32 -7.67
N ARG A 48 -15.81 18.45 -7.85
CA ARG A 48 -15.31 19.32 -6.77
C ARG A 48 -14.47 18.55 -5.75
N VAL A 49 -14.38 19.07 -4.54
CA VAL A 49 -13.58 18.49 -3.45
C VAL A 49 -14.06 17.09 -3.05
N TRP A 50 -15.37 16.82 -3.17
CA TRP A 50 -15.96 15.52 -2.86
C TRP A 50 -15.54 14.39 -3.81
N GLY A 51 -15.21 14.71 -5.07
CA GLY A 51 -14.67 13.74 -6.03
C GLY A 51 -13.37 13.08 -5.57
N PHE A 52 -12.56 13.79 -4.78
CA PHE A 52 -11.32 13.28 -4.22
C PHE A 52 -11.53 12.32 -3.04
N TYR A 53 -12.71 12.34 -2.40
CA TYR A 53 -13.03 11.46 -1.26
C TYR A 53 -14.07 10.39 -1.60
N ARG A 54 -14.61 10.39 -2.83
CA ARG A 54 -15.66 9.47 -3.27
C ARG A 54 -15.09 8.05 -3.45
N GLY A 55 -15.67 7.07 -2.76
CA GLY A 55 -15.19 5.67 -2.73
C GLY A 55 -14.25 5.33 -1.56
N LEU A 56 -13.92 6.31 -0.72
CA LEU A 56 -13.02 6.16 0.43
C LEU A 56 -13.67 5.50 1.66
N SER A 57 -14.99 5.57 1.80
CA SER A 57 -15.67 5.18 3.04
C SER A 57 -15.33 3.74 3.47
N LEU A 58 -15.29 2.79 2.52
CA LEU A 58 -14.99 1.40 2.84
C LEU A 58 -13.52 1.19 3.24
N PRO A 59 -12.50 1.62 2.45
CA PRO A 59 -11.10 1.55 2.89
C PRO A 59 -10.80 2.30 4.19
N VAL A 60 -11.39 3.48 4.41
CA VAL A 60 -11.20 4.26 5.64
C VAL A 60 -11.88 3.60 6.82
N CYS A 61 -13.11 3.11 6.70
CA CYS A 61 -13.74 2.36 7.79
C CYS A 61 -12.90 1.14 8.18
N THR A 62 -12.40 0.36 7.22
CA THR A 62 -11.51 -0.77 7.51
C THR A 62 -10.20 -0.32 8.17
N ALA A 63 -9.57 0.74 7.67
CA ALA A 63 -8.32 1.26 8.24
C ALA A 63 -8.52 1.83 9.65
N SER A 64 -9.63 2.51 9.91
CA SER A 64 -10.00 3.04 11.23
C SER A 64 -10.25 1.92 12.23
N LEU A 65 -10.96 0.86 11.84
CA LEU A 65 -11.17 -0.32 12.68
C LEU A 65 -9.84 -1.01 13.02
N VAL A 66 -8.99 -1.25 12.02
CA VAL A 66 -7.67 -1.85 12.23
C VAL A 66 -6.81 -0.98 13.14
N SER A 67 -6.82 0.33 12.93
CA SER A 67 -6.04 1.27 13.75
C SER A 67 -6.57 1.36 15.17
N SER A 68 -7.89 1.32 15.37
CA SER A 68 -8.52 1.24 16.69
C SER A 68 -8.11 -0.02 17.45
N VAL A 69 -8.11 -1.18 16.78
CA VAL A 69 -7.68 -2.44 17.42
C VAL A 69 -6.18 -2.38 17.75
N SER A 70 -5.36 -1.91 16.82
CA SER A 70 -3.92 -1.72 17.01
C SER A 70 -3.62 -0.80 18.21
N PHE A 71 -4.33 0.32 18.31
CA PHE A 71 -4.22 1.24 19.45
C PHE A 71 -4.70 0.62 20.76
N GLY A 72 -5.79 -0.15 20.74
CA GLY A 72 -6.26 -0.91 21.91
C GLY A 72 -5.23 -1.93 22.40
N THR A 73 -4.65 -2.71 21.47
CA THR A 73 -3.56 -3.66 21.78
C THR A 73 -2.35 -2.94 22.36
N TYR A 74 -1.94 -1.82 21.76
CA TYR A 74 -0.82 -1.01 22.25
C TYR A 74 -1.07 -0.57 23.70
N SER A 75 -2.24 0.02 23.99
CA SER A 75 -2.58 0.51 25.34
C SER A 75 -2.66 -0.62 26.36
N HIS A 76 -3.23 -1.77 25.98
CA HIS A 76 -3.35 -2.93 26.88
C HIS A 76 -1.99 -3.58 27.15
N CYS A 77 -1.17 -3.79 26.11
CA CYS A 77 0.20 -4.31 26.28
C CYS A 77 1.06 -3.37 27.11
N LEU A 78 1.00 -2.06 26.85
CA LEU A 78 1.76 -1.06 27.60
C LEU A 78 1.36 -1.05 29.08
N ALA A 79 0.06 -1.06 29.39
CA ALA A 79 -0.44 -1.10 30.76
C ALA A 79 0.00 -2.39 31.49
N HIS A 80 -0.08 -3.54 30.83
CA HIS A 80 0.34 -4.82 31.40
C HIS A 80 1.85 -4.87 31.66
N ILE A 81 2.67 -4.37 30.74
CA ILE A 81 4.14 -4.28 30.92
C ILE A 81 4.48 -3.32 32.06
N CYS A 82 3.81 -2.16 32.13
CA CYS A 82 4.06 -1.18 33.19
C CYS A 82 3.65 -1.72 34.57
N GLN A 83 2.52 -2.41 34.66
CA GLN A 83 2.08 -3.06 35.89
C GLN A 83 3.06 -4.17 36.33
N PHE A 84 3.56 -4.98 35.39
CA PHE A 84 4.47 -6.08 35.71
C PHE A 84 5.88 -5.60 36.11
N ARG A 85 6.39 -4.52 35.48
CA ARG A 85 7.74 -4.00 35.75
C ARG A 85 7.81 -2.95 36.86
N TYR A 86 6.79 -2.11 36.99
CA TYR A 86 6.81 -0.94 37.87
C TYR A 86 5.71 -0.97 38.95
N GLY A 87 4.85 -1.98 38.97
CA GLY A 87 3.79 -2.12 39.97
C GLY A 87 2.66 -1.10 39.87
N SER A 88 2.70 -0.17 38.91
CA SER A 88 1.69 0.85 38.68
C SER A 88 1.45 1.06 37.18
N PRO A 89 0.19 1.14 36.73
CA PRO A 89 -0.16 1.36 35.33
C PRO A 89 0.18 2.78 34.81
N ASP A 90 0.45 3.73 35.69
CA ASP A 90 0.75 5.14 35.36
C ASP A 90 2.25 5.48 35.45
N ALA A 91 3.12 4.48 35.60
CA ALA A 91 4.56 4.69 35.61
C ALA A 91 5.03 5.20 34.24
N LYS A 92 5.99 6.14 34.21
CA LYS A 92 6.63 6.58 32.96
C LYS A 92 7.27 5.37 32.27
N PRO A 93 6.76 4.92 31.11
CA PRO A 93 7.26 3.72 30.46
C PRO A 93 8.67 3.96 29.92
N ALA A 94 9.56 2.98 30.05
CA ALA A 94 10.87 3.06 29.41
C ALA A 94 10.70 3.02 27.88
N LYS A 95 11.66 3.61 27.14
CA LYS A 95 11.69 3.54 25.66
C LYS A 95 11.55 2.10 25.14
N ALA A 96 12.11 1.13 25.87
CA ALA A 96 11.99 -0.29 25.56
C ALA A 96 10.56 -0.83 25.69
N ASP A 97 9.79 -0.39 26.70
CA ASP A 97 8.41 -0.85 26.91
C ASP A 97 7.48 -0.28 25.84
N ILE A 98 7.71 0.97 25.43
CA ILE A 98 7.03 1.62 24.29
C ILE A 98 7.33 0.88 22.99
N THR A 99 8.60 0.52 22.75
CA THR A 99 9.01 -0.24 21.57
C THR A 99 8.38 -1.64 21.58
N LEU A 100 8.38 -2.34 22.72
CA LEU A 100 7.83 -3.69 22.84
C LEU A 100 6.31 -3.71 22.62
N SER A 101 5.56 -2.78 23.23
CA SER A 101 4.12 -2.65 23.00
C SER A 101 3.80 -2.21 21.57
N GLY A 102 4.66 -1.37 20.97
CA GLY A 102 4.61 -1.00 19.55
C GLY A 102 4.78 -2.20 18.63
N TYR A 103 5.77 -3.06 18.88
CA TYR A 103 5.96 -4.30 18.12
C TYR A 103 4.77 -5.25 18.25
N ALA A 104 4.24 -5.45 19.46
CA ALA A 104 3.08 -6.30 19.69
C ALA A 104 1.84 -5.80 18.92
N SER A 105 1.59 -4.49 18.96
CA SER A 105 0.52 -3.85 18.18
C SER A 105 0.74 -3.98 16.67
N GLY A 106 1.99 -3.83 16.22
CA GLY A 106 2.38 -4.01 14.81
C GLY A 106 2.11 -5.42 14.31
N LEU A 107 2.42 -6.46 15.10
CA LEU A 107 2.10 -7.84 14.77
C LEU A 107 0.59 -8.04 14.61
N VAL A 108 -0.22 -7.58 15.57
CA VAL A 108 -1.68 -7.68 15.50
C VAL A 108 -2.21 -6.96 14.25
N ARG A 109 -1.69 -5.77 13.95
CA ARG A 109 -2.04 -5.04 12.73
C ARG A 109 -1.72 -5.85 11.47
N VAL A 110 -0.54 -6.45 11.37
CA VAL A 110 -0.14 -7.28 10.21
C VAL A 110 -1.05 -8.49 10.08
N PHE A 111 -1.41 -9.16 11.18
CA PHE A 111 -2.38 -10.25 11.14
C PHE A 111 -3.74 -9.83 10.59
N LEU A 112 -4.26 -8.66 11.00
CA LEU A 112 -5.55 -8.15 10.53
C LEU A 112 -5.50 -7.68 9.07
N THR A 113 -4.39 -7.11 8.64
CA THR A 113 -4.26 -6.48 7.31
C THR A 113 -3.79 -7.46 6.23
N SER A 114 -3.03 -8.49 6.60
CA SER A 114 -2.51 -9.52 5.68
C SER A 114 -3.57 -10.10 4.73
N PRO A 115 -4.73 -10.62 5.19
CA PRO A 115 -5.71 -11.19 4.25
C PRO A 115 -6.22 -10.14 3.25
N THR A 116 -6.41 -8.91 3.72
CA THR A 116 -6.86 -7.79 2.87
C THR A 116 -5.81 -7.45 1.81
N GLU A 117 -4.53 -7.45 2.18
CA GLU A 117 -3.44 -7.21 1.24
C GLU A 117 -3.30 -8.33 0.21
N VAL A 118 -3.43 -9.60 0.63
CA VAL A 118 -3.44 -10.74 -0.30
C VAL A 118 -4.59 -10.64 -1.29
N ALA A 119 -5.80 -10.32 -0.82
CA ALA A 119 -6.96 -10.14 -1.70
C ALA A 119 -6.76 -8.97 -2.68
N LYS A 120 -6.21 -7.84 -2.21
CA LYS A 120 -5.88 -6.70 -3.06
C LYS A 120 -4.86 -7.07 -4.14
N VAL A 121 -3.78 -7.76 -3.78
CA VAL A 121 -2.75 -8.18 -4.74
C VAL A 121 -3.34 -9.12 -5.78
N ARG A 122 -4.13 -10.13 -5.38
CA ARG A 122 -4.76 -11.07 -6.33
C ARG A 122 -5.75 -10.40 -7.26
N LEU A 123 -6.57 -9.48 -6.74
CA LEU A 123 -7.49 -8.70 -7.56
C LEU A 123 -6.74 -7.81 -8.55
N GLN A 124 -5.70 -7.12 -8.10
CA GLN A 124 -4.87 -6.28 -8.97
C GLN A 124 -4.22 -7.10 -10.09
N THR A 125 -3.65 -8.28 -9.76
CA THR A 125 -3.09 -9.19 -10.77
C THR A 125 -4.14 -9.68 -11.76
N GLN A 126 -5.35 -10.04 -11.30
CA GLN A 126 -6.44 -10.45 -12.19
C GLN A 126 -6.87 -9.31 -13.13
N THR A 127 -7.07 -8.11 -12.59
CA THR A 127 -7.48 -6.93 -13.38
C THR A 127 -6.43 -6.60 -14.45
N GLN A 128 -5.14 -6.71 -14.12
CA GLN A 128 -4.04 -6.52 -15.06
C GLN A 128 -4.06 -7.59 -16.16
N ALA A 129 -4.20 -8.87 -15.81
CA ALA A 129 -4.28 -9.96 -16.77
C ALA A 129 -5.46 -9.79 -17.75
N GLN A 130 -6.64 -9.40 -17.25
CA GLN A 130 -7.81 -9.14 -18.09
C GLN A 130 -7.62 -7.92 -19.02
N LYS A 131 -7.02 -6.83 -18.53
CA LYS A 131 -6.72 -5.64 -19.34
C LYS A 131 -5.74 -5.96 -20.46
N GLN A 132 -4.76 -6.82 -20.17
CA GLN A 132 -3.77 -7.29 -21.14
C GLN A 132 -4.40 -8.18 -22.21
N GLN A 133 -5.22 -9.16 -21.81
CA GLN A 133 -5.96 -10.03 -22.74
C GLN A 133 -6.84 -9.21 -23.69
N ARG A 134 -7.58 -8.23 -23.16
CA ARG A 134 -8.44 -7.34 -23.97
C ARG A 134 -7.64 -6.52 -24.98
N ARG A 135 -6.43 -6.08 -24.63
CA ARG A 135 -5.57 -5.36 -25.57
C ARG A 135 -5.12 -6.28 -26.72
N ILE A 136 -4.69 -7.49 -26.42
CA ILE A 136 -4.25 -8.48 -27.43
C ILE A 136 -5.40 -8.81 -28.40
N SER A 137 -6.61 -9.01 -27.89
CA SER A 137 -7.79 -9.25 -28.74
C SER A 137 -8.19 -8.03 -29.58
N ALA A 138 -7.89 -6.81 -29.12
CA ALA A 138 -8.18 -5.57 -29.86
C ALA A 138 -7.10 -5.21 -30.89
N SER A 139 -5.87 -5.70 -30.72
CA SER A 139 -4.73 -5.46 -31.65
C SER A 139 -4.48 -6.62 -32.62
N GLY A 140 -5.32 -7.66 -32.61
CA GLY A 140 -5.24 -8.74 -33.59
C GLY A 140 -5.54 -8.22 -35.01
N PRO A 141 -4.83 -8.69 -36.05
CA PRO A 141 -5.14 -8.27 -37.42
C PRO A 141 -6.58 -8.61 -37.75
N SER A 142 -7.35 -7.62 -38.18
CA SER A 142 -8.60 -7.84 -38.91
C SER A 142 -8.23 -8.37 -40.30
N ALA A 143 -7.81 -9.63 -40.36
CA ALA A 143 -7.63 -10.34 -41.61
C ALA A 143 -8.09 -11.78 -41.39
N VAL A 144 -9.04 -12.18 -42.23
CA VAL A 144 -9.75 -13.47 -42.30
C VAL A 144 -11.01 -13.57 -41.41
N PRO A 145 -12.22 -13.58 -42.00
CA PRO A 145 -13.44 -13.94 -41.28
C PRO A 145 -13.45 -15.46 -41.04
N PRO A 146 -13.74 -15.95 -39.82
CA PRO A 146 -13.89 -17.38 -39.60
C PRO A 146 -15.30 -17.82 -40.00
N VAL A 147 -15.38 -18.86 -40.81
CA VAL A 147 -16.56 -19.72 -40.94
C VAL A 147 -16.71 -20.47 -39.61
N CYS A 148 -17.50 -19.92 -38.67
CA CYS A 148 -18.04 -20.51 -37.41
C CYS A 148 -17.04 -21.03 -36.34
N PRO A 149 -17.42 -21.23 -35.06
CA PRO A 149 -18.57 -20.75 -34.27
C PRO A 149 -18.16 -19.58 -33.32
N ALA A 150 -19.10 -19.12 -32.50
CA ALA A 150 -19.04 -17.92 -31.63
C ALA A 150 -17.66 -17.53 -31.04
N PRO A 151 -17.35 -16.22 -30.93
CA PRO A 151 -16.09 -15.76 -30.34
C PRO A 151 -15.90 -16.35 -28.94
N PRO A 152 -14.67 -16.70 -28.51
CA PRO A 152 -14.44 -17.25 -27.18
C PRO A 152 -14.98 -16.24 -26.16
N ALA A 153 -15.96 -16.68 -25.38
CA ALA A 153 -16.54 -15.90 -24.30
C ALA A 153 -15.39 -15.30 -23.47
N CYS A 154 -15.42 -13.99 -23.23
CA CYS A 154 -14.41 -13.32 -22.40
C CYS A 154 -14.25 -14.13 -21.11
N PRO A 155 -13.03 -14.57 -20.74
CA PRO A 155 -12.85 -15.39 -19.55
C PRO A 155 -13.43 -14.65 -18.34
N GLU A 156 -14.44 -15.26 -17.71
CA GLU A 156 -15.10 -14.70 -16.54
C GLU A 156 -14.06 -14.38 -15.45
N PRO A 157 -14.18 -13.23 -14.76
CA PRO A 157 -13.28 -12.90 -13.67
C PRO A 157 -13.40 -13.96 -12.57
N LYS A 158 -12.28 -14.62 -12.21
CA LYS A 158 -12.22 -15.59 -11.11
C LYS A 158 -12.71 -14.97 -9.78
N TYR A 159 -12.38 -13.70 -9.56
CA TYR A 159 -12.78 -12.94 -8.39
C TYR A 159 -13.69 -11.78 -8.80
N ARG A 160 -14.92 -11.77 -8.27
CA ARG A 160 -15.91 -10.70 -8.50
C ARG A 160 -15.74 -9.50 -7.58
N GLY A 161 -14.96 -9.62 -6.52
CA GLY A 161 -14.66 -8.55 -5.57
C GLY A 161 -13.76 -8.99 -4.41
N PRO A 162 -13.42 -8.08 -3.48
CA PRO A 162 -12.51 -8.35 -2.36
C PRO A 162 -12.98 -9.45 -1.43
N LEU A 163 -14.25 -9.40 -1.01
CA LEU A 163 -14.84 -10.41 -0.11
C LEU A 163 -14.97 -11.77 -0.80
N HIS A 164 -15.37 -11.78 -2.07
CA HIS A 164 -15.41 -13.01 -2.86
C HIS A 164 -14.01 -13.59 -3.02
N CYS A 165 -13.00 -12.77 -3.30
CA CYS A 165 -11.60 -13.20 -3.38
C CYS A 165 -11.14 -13.84 -2.07
N LEU A 166 -11.39 -13.19 -0.92
CA LEU A 166 -11.07 -13.73 0.40
C LEU A 166 -11.73 -15.09 0.63
N ALA A 167 -13.04 -15.19 0.37
CA ALA A 167 -13.79 -16.44 0.56
C ALA A 167 -13.30 -17.55 -0.37
N THR A 168 -13.03 -17.24 -1.64
CA THR A 168 -12.49 -18.20 -2.61
C THR A 168 -11.10 -18.68 -2.19
N VAL A 169 -10.20 -17.79 -1.77
CA VAL A 169 -8.85 -18.16 -1.31
C VAL A 169 -8.92 -18.99 -0.03
N ALA A 170 -9.79 -18.62 0.92
CA ALA A 170 -10.00 -19.39 2.13
C ALA A 170 -10.47 -20.82 1.83
N ARG A 171 -11.36 -20.99 0.83
CA ARG A 171 -11.92 -22.28 0.43
C ARG A 171 -10.93 -23.14 -0.38
N GLU A 172 -10.16 -22.53 -1.28
CA GLU A 172 -9.25 -23.24 -2.19
C GLU A 172 -7.88 -23.53 -1.55
N GLU A 173 -7.32 -22.57 -0.79
CA GLU A 173 -5.95 -22.63 -0.28
C GLU A 173 -5.86 -22.66 1.25
N GLY A 174 -7.01 -22.56 1.93
CA GLY A 174 -7.07 -22.52 3.38
C GLY A 174 -6.43 -21.26 3.99
N LEU A 175 -6.21 -21.32 5.32
CA LEU A 175 -5.59 -20.22 6.07
C LEU A 175 -4.19 -19.87 5.56
N ARG A 176 -3.42 -20.86 5.10
CA ARG A 176 -2.07 -20.64 4.59
C ARG A 176 -2.07 -19.79 3.31
N GLY A 177 -3.12 -19.88 2.49
CA GLY A 177 -3.32 -19.02 1.31
C GLY A 177 -3.60 -17.55 1.65
N LEU A 178 -4.34 -17.30 2.73
CA LEU A 178 -4.66 -15.94 3.24
C LEU A 178 -3.46 -15.21 3.85
N TYR A 179 -2.48 -15.94 4.38
CA TYR A 179 -1.24 -15.41 4.95
C TYR A 179 -0.02 -15.63 4.04
N LYS A 180 -0.26 -16.00 2.78
CA LYS A 180 0.82 -16.19 1.80
C LYS A 180 1.41 -14.83 1.44
N GLY A 181 2.64 -14.57 1.90
CA GLY A 181 3.33 -13.29 1.73
C GLY A 181 3.40 -12.43 3.00
N SER A 182 2.79 -12.85 4.12
CA SER A 182 2.86 -12.11 5.39
C SER A 182 4.29 -11.96 5.91
N SER A 183 5.20 -12.89 5.63
CA SER A 183 6.61 -12.77 6.01
C SER A 183 7.32 -11.64 5.25
N ALA A 184 7.02 -11.46 3.97
CA ALA A 184 7.55 -10.34 3.19
C ALA A 184 6.99 -9.00 3.71
N LEU A 185 5.74 -8.98 4.15
CA LEU A 185 5.11 -7.82 4.79
C LEU A 185 5.76 -7.50 6.14
N LEU A 186 5.95 -8.50 7.00
CA LEU A 186 6.66 -8.35 8.27
C LEU A 186 8.09 -7.86 8.07
N LEU A 187 8.80 -8.37 7.05
CA LEU A 187 10.16 -7.94 6.75
C LEU A 187 10.18 -6.48 6.26
N ARG A 188 9.27 -6.09 5.37
CA ARG A 188 9.13 -4.71 4.88
C ARG A 188 8.80 -3.74 6.01
N ASP A 189 7.79 -4.07 6.81
CA ASP A 189 7.32 -3.21 7.88
C ASP A 189 8.36 -3.15 9.00
N GLY A 190 8.93 -4.30 9.37
CA GLY A 190 10.03 -4.40 10.33
C GLY A 190 11.27 -3.60 9.92
N HIS A 191 11.66 -3.66 8.64
CA HIS A 191 12.74 -2.84 8.11
C HIS A 191 12.44 -1.34 8.18
N SER A 192 11.21 -0.95 7.83
CA SER A 192 10.77 0.45 7.89
C SER A 192 10.80 0.99 9.31
N PHE A 193 10.31 0.20 10.29
CA PHE A 193 10.39 0.56 11.70
C PHE A 193 11.83 0.64 12.20
N ALA A 194 12.68 -0.33 11.86
CA ALA A 194 14.08 -0.33 12.26
C ALA A 194 14.82 0.92 11.76
N THR A 195 14.64 1.27 10.48
CA THR A 195 15.27 2.46 9.89
C THR A 195 14.75 3.74 10.53
N TYR A 196 13.43 3.84 10.78
CA TYR A 196 12.83 4.98 11.47
C TYR A 196 13.39 5.14 12.89
N PHE A 197 13.38 4.08 13.70
CA PHE A 197 13.87 4.15 15.08
C PHE A 197 15.38 4.43 15.17
N LEU A 198 16.18 3.82 14.29
CA LEU A 198 17.63 4.05 14.26
C LEU A 198 17.97 5.49 13.87
N SER A 199 17.37 6.00 12.80
CA SER A 199 17.59 7.37 12.35
C SER A 199 17.06 8.40 13.35
N TYR A 200 15.89 8.15 13.95
CA TYR A 200 15.34 8.99 15.01
C TYR A 200 16.25 9.02 16.25
N ALA A 201 16.80 7.88 16.67
CA ALA A 201 17.69 7.80 17.83
C ALA A 201 18.98 8.59 17.61
N ILE A 202 19.63 8.38 16.45
CA ILE A 202 20.87 9.08 16.09
C ILE A 202 20.63 10.59 15.99
N LEU A 203 19.55 11.03 15.32
CA LEU A 203 19.27 12.47 15.21
C LEU A 203 18.89 13.08 16.57
N CYS A 204 18.09 12.41 17.39
CA CYS A 204 17.79 12.91 18.73
C CYS A 204 19.05 13.10 19.57
N GLU A 205 20.01 12.18 19.48
CA GLU A 205 21.30 12.30 20.18
C GLU A 205 22.13 13.47 19.67
N ARG A 206 22.14 13.71 18.35
CA ARG A 206 22.89 14.80 17.71
C ARG A 206 22.25 16.18 17.90
N LEU A 207 20.94 16.25 18.04
CA LEU A 207 20.18 17.48 18.27
C LEU A 207 19.95 17.78 19.76
N SER A 208 20.32 16.88 20.67
CA SER A 208 20.21 17.13 22.11
C SER A 208 21.30 18.10 22.58
N PRO A 209 20.95 19.26 23.18
CA PRO A 209 21.93 20.20 23.70
C PRO A 209 22.77 19.57 24.83
N ALA A 210 24.05 19.95 24.93
CA ALA A 210 24.93 19.48 26.00
C ALA A 210 24.30 19.80 27.38
N GLY A 211 23.99 18.76 28.15
CA GLY A 211 23.37 18.86 29.48
C GLY A 211 21.86 18.57 29.55
N HIS A 212 21.16 18.36 28.42
CA HIS A 212 19.74 17.97 28.39
C HIS A 212 19.57 16.54 27.85
N SER A 213 18.72 15.74 28.50
CA SER A 213 18.47 14.34 28.11
C SER A 213 17.43 14.15 27.00
N GLN A 214 16.84 15.23 26.49
CA GLN A 214 15.80 15.23 25.45
C GLN A 214 15.98 16.44 24.52
N PRO A 215 15.80 16.27 23.19
CA PRO A 215 15.79 17.38 22.25
C PRO A 215 14.51 18.23 22.40
N ASP A 216 14.59 19.50 22.01
CA ASP A 216 13.44 20.41 21.98
C ASP A 216 12.38 19.95 20.95
N VAL A 217 11.15 20.45 21.04
CA VAL A 217 10.02 20.08 20.15
C VAL A 217 10.39 20.25 18.68
N LEU A 218 11.11 21.33 18.33
CA LEU A 218 11.62 21.54 16.97
C LEU A 218 12.67 20.48 16.59
N GLY A 219 13.54 20.11 17.53
CA GLY A 219 14.54 19.06 17.34
C GLY A 219 13.91 17.68 17.12
N VAL A 220 12.86 17.34 17.88
CA VAL A 220 12.05 16.12 17.67
C VAL A 220 11.37 16.14 16.29
N LEU A 221 10.85 17.29 15.87
CA LEU A 221 10.17 17.44 14.58
C LEU A 221 11.13 17.31 13.39
N VAL A 222 12.31 17.94 13.46
CA VAL A 222 13.36 17.80 12.45
C VAL A 222 13.90 16.37 12.42
N ALA A 223 14.13 15.78 13.59
CA ALA A 223 14.57 14.38 13.70
C ALA A 223 13.55 13.42 13.08
N GLY A 224 12.27 13.57 13.39
CA GLY A 224 11.19 12.78 12.82
C GLY A 224 11.05 12.97 11.30
N GLY A 225 11.14 14.21 10.81
CA GLY A 225 11.08 14.52 9.38
C GLY A 225 12.23 13.89 8.59
N CYS A 226 13.48 14.07 9.06
CA CYS A 226 14.66 13.48 8.44
C CYS A 226 14.66 11.95 8.51
N ALA A 227 14.26 11.37 9.65
CA ALA A 227 14.07 9.92 9.81
C ALA A 227 13.04 9.37 8.82
N GLY A 228 11.93 10.10 8.62
CA GLY A 228 10.93 9.79 7.61
C GLY A 228 11.53 9.77 6.20
N VAL A 229 12.23 10.83 5.79
CA VAL A 229 12.85 10.91 4.46
C VAL A 229 13.85 9.77 4.22
N LEU A 230 14.68 9.45 5.22
CA LEU A 230 15.63 8.33 5.13
C LEU A 230 14.91 6.98 5.04
N GLY A 231 13.86 6.77 5.84
CA GLY A 231 13.04 5.56 5.75
C GLY A 231 12.43 5.38 4.36
N TRP A 232 11.88 6.45 3.78
CA TRP A 232 11.35 6.44 2.42
C TRP A 232 12.44 6.24 1.37
N ALA A 233 13.63 6.83 1.53
CA ALA A 233 14.74 6.63 0.59
C ALA A 233 15.12 5.14 0.45
N VAL A 234 15.11 4.39 1.55
CA VAL A 234 15.41 2.95 1.53
C VAL A 234 14.22 2.12 0.99
N ALA A 235 12.98 2.54 1.24
CA ALA A 235 11.79 1.84 0.76
C ALA A 235 11.49 2.07 -0.74
N THR A 236 11.78 3.28 -1.26
CA THR A 236 11.47 3.68 -2.64
C THR A 236 12.00 2.77 -3.74
N PRO A 237 13.23 2.20 -3.71
CA PRO A 237 13.66 1.29 -4.78
C PRO A 237 12.75 0.07 -4.92
N MET A 238 12.23 -0.45 -3.81
CA MET A 238 11.32 -1.60 -3.83
C MET A 238 9.95 -1.23 -4.42
N ASP A 239 9.47 -0.02 -4.13
CA ASP A 239 8.25 0.52 -4.72
C ASP A 239 8.40 0.81 -6.22
N VAL A 240 9.57 1.29 -6.66
CA VAL A 240 9.87 1.50 -8.08
C VAL A 240 9.91 0.17 -8.83
N ILE A 241 10.61 -0.84 -8.31
CA ILE A 241 10.67 -2.19 -8.91
C ILE A 241 9.25 -2.76 -9.05
N LYS A 242 8.43 -2.67 -7.99
CA LYS A 242 7.03 -3.11 -8.04
C LYS A 242 6.23 -2.34 -9.08
N SER A 243 6.41 -1.02 -9.17
CA SER A 243 5.71 -0.18 -10.15
C SER A 243 6.11 -0.50 -11.60
N ARG A 244 7.39 -0.81 -11.85
CA ARG A 244 7.90 -1.19 -13.17
C ARG A 244 7.38 -2.56 -13.59
N LEU A 245 7.43 -3.55 -12.69
CA LEU A 245 6.83 -4.86 -12.95
C LEU A 245 5.32 -4.75 -13.26
N GLN A 246 4.61 -3.86 -12.56
CA GLN A 246 3.19 -3.58 -12.81
C GLN A 246 2.92 -2.77 -14.09
N ALA A 247 3.90 -2.00 -14.57
CA ALA A 247 3.82 -1.21 -15.80
C ALA A 247 4.25 -1.99 -17.05
N ASP A 248 5.27 -2.85 -16.95
CA ASP A 248 5.82 -3.65 -18.07
C ASP A 248 4.82 -4.70 -18.55
N GLY A 249 3.95 -5.19 -17.66
CA GLY A 249 2.77 -5.97 -18.04
C GLY A 249 1.80 -5.21 -18.96
N GLN A 250 1.97 -3.89 -19.16
CA GLN A 250 1.21 -3.07 -20.10
C GLN A 250 1.99 -2.72 -21.39
N GLY A 251 3.33 -2.86 -21.41
CA GLY A 251 4.22 -2.40 -22.48
C GLY A 251 4.73 -3.49 -23.42
N GLN A 252 4.83 -4.74 -22.96
CA GLN A 252 5.40 -5.84 -23.76
C GLN A 252 4.52 -6.34 -24.92
N SER A 253 3.30 -5.83 -25.08
CA SER A 253 2.44 -6.16 -26.24
C SER A 253 2.55 -5.20 -27.42
N THR A 254 3.37 -4.15 -27.34
CA THR A 254 3.52 -3.17 -28.43
C THR A 254 4.77 -3.40 -29.28
N GLN A 255 5.57 -4.42 -28.98
CA GLN A 255 6.63 -4.89 -29.89
C GLN A 255 6.40 -6.34 -30.30
N LEU A 256 5.47 -6.53 -31.25
CA LEU A 256 5.72 -7.53 -32.28
C LEU A 256 6.77 -6.94 -33.23
N PRO A 257 7.88 -7.63 -33.54
CA PRO A 257 8.80 -7.17 -34.56
C PRO A 257 8.06 -7.20 -35.90
N SER A 258 7.88 -6.02 -36.49
CA SER A 258 7.45 -5.84 -37.86
C SER A 258 8.57 -6.23 -38.83
N SER A 259 8.16 -6.91 -39.90
CA SER A 259 8.86 -7.15 -41.17
C SER A 259 9.81 -8.36 -41.13
N GLN A 260 9.42 -9.53 -41.67
CA GLN A 260 9.39 -9.80 -43.11
C GLN A 260 10.51 -9.07 -43.84
N GLU A 261 11.65 -9.74 -44.00
CA GLU A 261 12.48 -9.56 -45.18
C GLU A 261 12.14 -10.68 -46.18
N ASN A 262 12.01 -10.23 -47.41
CA ASN A 262 11.40 -10.85 -48.57
C ASN A 262 12.35 -11.85 -49.22
N GLY A 263 11.82 -12.96 -49.73
CA GLY A 263 12.61 -14.00 -50.41
C GLY A 263 11.75 -14.97 -51.20
N SER A 264 10.75 -14.47 -51.92
CA SER A 264 10.10 -15.23 -53.00
C SER A 264 10.82 -14.95 -54.32
N SER A 265 11.44 -15.99 -54.88
CA SER A 265 11.44 -16.22 -56.33
C SER A 265 11.62 -17.72 -56.55
N GLU A 266 10.52 -18.41 -56.83
CA GLU A 266 10.52 -19.65 -57.61
C GLU A 266 11.11 -19.35 -59.00
N ILE A 267 12.12 -20.13 -59.39
CA ILE A 267 12.25 -20.99 -60.59
C ILE A 267 13.71 -21.46 -60.64
#